data_AF-A0A5D0WXN5-F1
#
_entry.id   AF-A0A5D0WXN5-F1
#
_cell.length_a   1.000
_cell.length_b   1.000
_cell.length_c   1.000
_cell.angle_alpha   90.00
_cell.angle_beta   90.00
_cell.angle_gamma   90.00
#
_symmetry.space_group_name_H-M   'P 1'
#
loop_
_entity.id
_entity.type
_entity.pdbx_description
1 polymer ?
#
loop_
_entity_poly.entity_id
_entity_poly.type
_entity_poly.pdbx_seq_one_letter_code
_entity_poly.pdbx_strand_id
1 'polypeptide(L)'
;MRKLTISVFILAVIGAIVFALNFMSPAESDSSEKLSSNPSQIKKVIVPKDKTVNAKDYGVKGDGLTDDTVALQNAIDEASKENALLILPESEKPYLITKQLIISDDTHISGYGAVIFMAPQEDTIKNMLWSNPDDTVSNVSIEGLTLKSENTIKGVDYYENSRVSNVQGIYFQGVEAMTINDVFMDNV
;
A
#
# COMPACT_ATOMS: atom_id res chain seq x y z
N MET A 1 26.76 2.37 -65.42
CA MET A 1 27.61 2.31 -64.20
C MET A 1 27.26 3.49 -63.29
N ARG A 2 26.25 3.34 -62.42
CA ARG A 2 25.80 4.41 -61.49
C ARG A 2 24.89 3.82 -60.40
N LYS A 3 25.43 2.96 -59.53
CA LYS A 3 24.66 2.33 -58.43
C LYS A 3 25.45 2.05 -57.14
N LEU A 4 26.60 2.70 -56.91
CA LEU A 4 27.43 2.42 -55.71
C LEU A 4 27.69 3.60 -54.76
N THR A 5 27.15 4.80 -55.03
CA THR A 5 27.46 5.99 -54.22
C THR A 5 26.38 6.33 -53.18
N ILE A 6 25.13 5.87 -53.37
CA ILE A 6 24.01 6.18 -52.47
C ILE A 6 24.06 5.33 -51.18
N SER A 7 24.58 4.10 -51.25
CA SER A 7 24.62 3.18 -50.10
C SER A 7 25.61 3.59 -49.01
N VAL A 8 26.72 4.24 -49.36
CA VAL A 8 27.75 4.69 -48.40
C VAL A 8 27.30 5.94 -47.64
N PHE A 9 26.55 6.83 -48.29
CA PHE A 9 26.02 8.04 -47.64
C PHE A 9 24.93 7.71 -46.60
N ILE A 10 24.03 6.77 -46.89
CA ILE A 10 22.97 6.37 -45.95
C ILE A 10 23.57 5.68 -44.71
N LEU A 11 24.58 4.82 -44.87
CA LEU A 11 25.27 4.19 -43.74
C LEU A 11 26.02 5.20 -42.85
N ALA A 12 26.67 6.21 -43.46
CA ALA A 12 27.36 7.25 -42.72
C ALA A 12 26.40 8.13 -41.90
N VAL A 13 25.22 8.45 -42.45
CA VAL A 13 24.19 9.22 -41.74
C VAL A 13 23.60 8.43 -40.57
N ILE A 14 23.30 7.14 -40.76
CA ILE A 14 22.81 6.28 -39.67
C ILE A 14 23.88 6.11 -38.58
N GLY A 15 25.15 5.93 -38.96
CA GLY A 15 26.26 5.84 -38.02
C GLY A 15 26.43 7.11 -37.17
N ALA A 16 26.29 8.29 -37.79
CA ALA A 16 26.37 9.57 -37.07
C ALA A 16 25.19 9.79 -36.11
N ILE A 17 23.98 9.37 -36.48
CA ILE A 17 22.78 9.47 -35.63
C ILE A 17 22.87 8.52 -34.43
N VAL A 18 23.32 7.27 -34.64
CA VAL A 18 23.51 6.30 -33.55
C VAL A 18 24.64 6.73 -32.62
N PHE A 19 25.71 7.34 -33.16
CA PHE A 19 26.76 7.94 -32.33
C PHE A 19 26.19 9.08 -31.49
N ALA A 20 25.46 10.03 -32.09
CA ALA A 20 24.86 11.15 -31.37
C ALA A 20 23.87 10.73 -30.27
N LEU A 21 23.09 9.67 -30.48
CA LEU A 21 22.19 9.10 -29.46
C LEU A 21 22.95 8.47 -28.29
N ASN A 22 24.13 7.87 -28.54
CA ASN A 22 25.00 7.34 -27.48
C ASN A 22 25.77 8.44 -26.70
N PHE A 23 25.82 9.69 -27.20
CA PHE A 23 26.36 10.85 -26.48
C PHE A 23 25.28 11.72 -25.82
N MET A 24 24.00 11.37 -25.99
CA MET A 24 22.95 12.00 -25.20
C MET A 24 23.06 11.44 -23.78
N SER A 25 23.73 12.18 -22.90
CA SER A 25 23.65 11.94 -21.45
C SER A 25 22.18 11.77 -21.07
N PRO A 26 21.82 10.88 -20.14
CA PRO A 26 20.49 10.87 -19.54
C PRO A 26 20.13 12.31 -19.18
N ALA A 27 18.93 12.75 -19.55
CA ALA A 27 18.43 14.06 -19.15
C ALA A 27 18.65 14.17 -17.64
N GLU A 28 19.49 15.12 -17.22
CA GLU A 28 19.75 15.38 -15.83
C GLU A 28 18.40 15.78 -15.22
N SER A 29 17.87 14.94 -14.33
CA SER A 29 16.63 15.25 -13.62
C SER A 29 16.83 16.56 -12.90
N ASP A 30 16.11 17.60 -13.33
CA ASP A 30 16.09 18.89 -12.66
C ASP A 30 15.40 18.70 -11.30
N SER A 31 16.22 18.40 -10.29
CA SER A 31 15.81 18.20 -8.91
C SER A 31 15.39 19.49 -8.20
N SER A 32 15.25 20.61 -8.94
CA SER A 32 14.89 21.92 -8.41
C SER A 32 13.37 22.18 -8.33
N GLU A 33 12.51 21.25 -8.73
CA GLU A 33 11.07 21.34 -8.48
C GLU A 33 10.81 21.41 -6.97
N LYS A 34 10.58 22.63 -6.49
CA LYS A 34 10.30 22.90 -5.09
C LYS A 34 8.93 22.31 -4.76
N LEU A 35 8.92 21.31 -3.86
CA LEU A 35 7.68 20.80 -3.27
C LEU A 35 6.81 21.97 -2.81
N SER A 36 5.58 22.04 -3.34
CA SER A 36 4.61 23.06 -2.95
C SER A 36 4.29 22.87 -1.47
N SER A 37 4.68 23.83 -0.64
CA SER A 37 4.34 23.87 0.77
C SER A 37 3.02 24.61 1.02
N ASN A 38 2.18 24.82 -0.01
CA ASN A 38 0.95 25.59 0.11
C ASN A 38 -0.16 24.72 0.75
N PRO A 39 -0.50 24.93 2.04
CA PRO A 39 -1.44 24.06 2.75
C PRO A 39 -2.89 24.24 2.29
N SER A 40 -3.20 25.29 1.51
CA SER A 40 -4.58 25.56 1.05
C SER A 40 -5.11 24.58 0.01
N GLN A 41 -4.28 23.68 -0.52
CA GLN A 41 -4.69 22.61 -1.43
C GLN A 41 -4.89 21.24 -0.77
N ILE A 42 -4.62 21.11 0.54
CA ILE A 42 -4.76 19.84 1.26
C ILE A 42 -6.15 19.80 1.89
N LYS A 43 -7.04 18.93 1.37
CA LYS A 43 -8.25 18.56 2.10
C LYS A 43 -7.83 17.88 3.41
N LYS A 44 -8.22 18.48 4.53
CA LYS A 44 -7.78 18.07 5.87
C LYS A 44 -8.58 16.84 6.31
N VAL A 45 -7.89 15.81 6.77
CA VAL A 45 -8.50 14.68 7.49
C VAL A 45 -9.00 15.16 8.85
N ILE A 46 -10.24 14.83 9.18
CA ILE A 46 -10.90 15.18 10.43
C ILE A 46 -11.10 13.90 11.22
N VAL A 47 -10.15 13.62 12.11
CA VAL A 47 -10.25 12.49 13.03
C VAL A 47 -11.19 12.84 14.20
N PRO A 48 -12.21 12.01 14.50
CA PRO A 48 -13.06 12.14 15.68
C PRO A 48 -12.24 12.13 16.97
N LYS A 49 -12.58 13.01 17.92
CA LYS A 49 -11.84 13.15 19.19
C LYS A 49 -12.62 12.71 20.42
N ASP A 50 -13.93 12.62 20.29
CA ASP A 50 -14.89 12.39 21.36
C ASP A 50 -15.52 11.00 21.29
N LYS A 51 -15.29 10.26 20.19
CA LYS A 51 -15.87 8.94 19.97
C LYS A 51 -14.82 7.92 19.56
N THR A 52 -14.85 6.77 20.22
CA THR A 52 -13.93 5.67 19.96
C THR A 52 -14.68 4.35 19.90
N VAL A 53 -14.16 3.42 19.11
CA VAL A 53 -14.61 2.03 19.03
C VAL A 53 -13.41 1.15 19.35
N ASN A 54 -13.51 0.25 20.32
CA ASN A 54 -12.42 -0.69 20.63
C ASN A 54 -12.63 -1.99 19.86
N ALA A 55 -11.64 -2.40 19.07
CA ALA A 55 -11.71 -3.64 18.29
C ALA A 55 -11.99 -4.89 19.15
N LYS A 56 -11.53 -4.91 20.41
CA LYS A 56 -11.77 -6.03 21.34
C LYS A 56 -13.25 -6.23 21.66
N ASP A 57 -14.06 -5.19 21.61
CA ASP A 57 -15.52 -5.28 21.85
C ASP A 57 -16.25 -6.05 20.75
N TYR A 58 -15.60 -6.26 19.60
CA TYR A 58 -16.11 -7.01 18.44
C TYR A 58 -15.57 -8.44 18.38
N GLY A 59 -14.79 -8.87 19.38
CA GLY A 59 -14.25 -10.22 19.49
C GLY A 59 -12.88 -10.42 18.84
N VAL A 60 -12.21 -9.35 18.43
CA VAL A 60 -10.83 -9.39 17.91
C VAL A 60 -9.89 -9.89 19.01
N LYS A 61 -9.12 -10.95 18.77
CA LYS A 61 -8.29 -11.57 19.81
C LYS A 61 -6.84 -11.14 19.79
N GLY A 62 -6.21 -11.03 18.61
CA GLY A 62 -4.79 -10.71 18.50
C GLY A 62 -3.89 -11.74 19.17
N ASP A 63 -4.26 -13.01 19.15
CA ASP A 63 -3.54 -14.10 19.83
C ASP A 63 -2.54 -14.83 18.90
N GLY A 64 -2.40 -14.37 17.65
CA GLY A 64 -1.55 -14.98 16.64
C GLY A 64 -2.04 -16.34 16.13
N LEU A 65 -3.30 -16.72 16.41
CA LEU A 65 -3.88 -18.02 16.03
C LEU A 65 -5.32 -17.89 15.50
N THR A 66 -6.15 -17.07 16.14
CA THR A 66 -7.52 -16.81 15.75
C THR A 66 -7.56 -15.94 14.50
N ASP A 67 -8.33 -16.36 13.50
CA ASP A 67 -8.65 -15.50 12.36
C ASP A 67 -9.59 -14.37 12.81
N ASP A 68 -9.03 -13.18 12.94
CA ASP A 68 -9.71 -11.98 13.42
C ASP A 68 -10.41 -11.21 12.29
N THR A 69 -10.34 -11.68 11.04
CA THR A 69 -10.82 -10.95 9.84
C THR A 69 -12.23 -10.39 10.01
N VAL A 70 -13.20 -11.24 10.39
CA VAL A 70 -14.61 -10.84 10.47
C VAL A 70 -14.84 -9.88 11.64
N ALA A 71 -14.24 -10.18 12.80
CA ALA A 71 -14.38 -9.35 13.98
C ALA A 71 -13.77 -7.96 13.77
N LEU A 72 -12.61 -7.90 13.11
CA LEU A 72 -11.91 -6.65 12.82
C LEU A 72 -12.63 -5.85 11.73
N GLN A 73 -13.16 -6.50 10.69
CA GLN A 73 -13.99 -5.82 9.70
C GLN A 73 -15.23 -5.20 10.35
N ASN A 74 -15.94 -5.93 11.22
CA ASN A 74 -17.11 -5.39 11.91
C ASN A 74 -16.76 -4.16 12.77
N ALA A 75 -15.60 -4.15 13.41
CA ALA A 75 -15.14 -3.01 14.19
C ALA A 75 -14.81 -1.79 13.31
N ILE A 76 -14.20 -2.02 12.13
CA ILE A 76 -13.95 -0.98 11.12
C ILE A 76 -15.28 -0.39 10.63
N ASP A 77 -16.22 -1.26 10.26
CA ASP A 77 -17.51 -0.86 9.71
C ASP A 77 -18.32 -0.02 10.72
N GLU A 78 -18.36 -0.43 11.99
CA GLU A 78 -19.05 0.34 13.01
C GLU A 78 -18.31 1.65 13.29
N ALA A 79 -16.98 1.66 13.38
CA ALA A 79 -16.23 2.90 13.59
C ALA A 79 -16.47 3.93 12.47
N SER A 80 -16.47 3.48 11.21
CA SER A 80 -16.79 4.32 10.04
C SER A 80 -18.23 4.84 10.12
N LYS A 81 -19.21 3.95 10.30
CA LYS A 81 -20.63 4.31 10.42
C LYS A 81 -20.90 5.32 11.52
N GLU A 82 -20.21 5.17 12.64
CA GLU A 82 -20.38 5.99 13.83
C GLU A 82 -19.50 7.24 13.82
N ASN A 83 -18.66 7.43 12.77
CA ASN A 83 -17.62 8.43 12.66
C ASN A 83 -16.80 8.51 13.95
N ALA A 84 -16.14 7.41 14.29
CA ALA A 84 -15.36 7.19 15.50
C ALA A 84 -13.94 6.75 15.18
N LEU A 85 -13.02 6.99 16.11
CA LEU A 85 -11.67 6.42 16.03
C LEU A 85 -11.71 4.93 16.44
N LEU A 86 -11.40 4.03 15.51
CA LEU A 86 -11.13 2.62 15.82
C LEU A 86 -9.80 2.50 16.55
N ILE A 87 -9.83 1.88 17.73
CA ILE A 87 -8.66 1.49 18.49
C ILE A 87 -8.41 -0.01 18.29
N LEU A 88 -7.32 -0.34 17.60
CA LEU A 88 -6.75 -1.69 17.60
C LEU A 88 -5.61 -1.72 18.62
N PRO A 89 -5.83 -2.24 19.83
CA PRO A 89 -4.84 -2.11 20.90
C PRO A 89 -3.57 -2.91 20.60
N GLU A 90 -2.48 -2.57 21.28
CA GLU A 90 -1.26 -3.36 21.31
C GLU A 90 -1.54 -4.82 21.66
N SER A 91 -0.78 -5.74 21.07
CA SER A 91 -0.80 -7.16 21.42
C SER A 91 0.59 -7.77 21.34
N GLU A 92 0.88 -8.73 22.22
CA GLU A 92 2.12 -9.52 22.18
C GLU A 92 2.23 -10.41 20.93
N LYS A 93 1.08 -10.72 20.30
CA LYS A 93 0.95 -11.58 19.13
C LYS A 93 0.17 -10.86 18.03
N PRO A 94 0.39 -11.21 16.75
CA PRO A 94 -0.29 -10.52 15.66
C PRO A 94 -1.80 -10.82 15.65
N TYR A 95 -2.55 -9.86 15.11
CA TYR A 95 -3.91 -10.01 14.64
C TYR A 95 -3.88 -10.74 13.30
N LEU A 96 -4.30 -12.00 13.27
CA LEU A 96 -4.29 -12.76 12.02
C LEU A 96 -5.50 -12.39 11.18
N ILE A 97 -5.28 -12.10 9.91
CA ILE A 97 -6.34 -11.96 8.92
C ILE A 97 -6.09 -12.91 7.74
N THR A 98 -7.17 -13.44 7.18
CA THR A 98 -7.16 -14.33 6.01
C THR A 98 -7.80 -13.68 4.79
N LYS A 99 -8.48 -12.54 4.96
CA LYS A 99 -9.06 -11.74 3.87
C LYS A 99 -8.69 -10.27 4.02
N GLN A 100 -8.92 -9.52 2.94
CA GLN A 100 -8.72 -8.08 2.91
C GLN A 100 -9.67 -7.40 3.89
N LEU A 101 -9.17 -6.37 4.57
CA LEU A 101 -9.97 -5.43 5.36
C LEU A 101 -10.34 -4.26 4.45
N ILE A 102 -11.65 -4.06 4.29
CA ILE A 102 -12.22 -3.02 3.44
C ILE A 102 -12.22 -1.72 4.21
N ILE A 103 -11.70 -0.67 3.58
CA ILE A 103 -11.63 0.70 4.09
C ILE A 103 -12.59 1.56 3.29
N SER A 104 -13.57 2.16 3.98
CA SER A 104 -14.59 3.05 3.42
C SER A 104 -14.38 4.50 3.88
N ASP A 105 -15.32 5.38 3.53
CA ASP A 105 -15.39 6.74 4.05
C ASP A 105 -15.29 6.79 5.59
N ASP A 106 -14.73 7.88 6.12
CA ASP A 106 -14.67 8.16 7.56
C ASP A 106 -14.01 7.05 8.39
N THR A 107 -13.10 6.30 7.78
CA THR A 107 -12.35 5.24 8.47
C THR A 107 -11.11 5.81 9.16
N HIS A 108 -11.12 5.77 10.48
CA HIS A 108 -10.02 6.26 11.32
C HIS A 108 -9.50 5.13 12.21
N ILE A 109 -8.23 4.73 12.04
CA ILE A 109 -7.63 3.62 12.78
C ILE A 109 -6.40 4.10 13.55
N SER A 110 -6.37 3.84 14.86
CA SER A 110 -5.17 3.92 15.70
C SER A 110 -4.77 2.51 16.14
N GLY A 111 -3.55 2.12 15.81
CA GLY A 111 -3.04 0.76 16.00
C GLY A 111 -1.63 0.71 16.57
N TYR A 112 -1.21 1.71 17.35
CA TYR A 112 0.13 1.74 17.95
C TYR A 112 0.41 0.45 18.75
N GLY A 113 1.46 -0.27 18.33
CA GLY A 113 1.85 -1.56 18.92
C GLY A 113 1.07 -2.77 18.39
N ALA A 114 0.11 -2.57 17.49
CA ALA A 114 -0.62 -3.65 16.84
C ALA A 114 0.10 -4.12 15.56
N VAL A 115 0.15 -5.44 15.39
CA VAL A 115 0.65 -6.09 14.18
C VAL A 115 -0.50 -6.82 13.49
N ILE A 116 -0.87 -6.42 12.28
CA ILE A 116 -1.77 -7.20 11.43
C ILE A 116 -0.93 -8.13 10.59
N PHE A 117 -1.22 -9.43 10.64
CA PHE A 117 -0.52 -10.44 9.86
C PHE A 117 -1.46 -11.11 8.86
N MET A 118 -0.99 -11.22 7.62
CA MET A 118 -1.63 -12.05 6.60
C MET A 118 -0.59 -12.98 5.99
N ALA A 119 -0.87 -14.28 6.03
CA ALA A 119 -0.04 -15.28 5.35
C ALA A 119 -0.10 -15.09 3.82
N PRO A 120 0.92 -15.54 3.07
CA PRO A 120 0.90 -15.50 1.62
C PRO A 120 -0.27 -16.29 1.07
N GLN A 121 -0.67 -15.93 -0.13
CA GLN A 121 -1.89 -16.39 -0.76
C GLN A 121 -1.53 -17.32 -1.91
N GLU A 122 -2.24 -18.42 -2.11
CA GLU A 122 -1.82 -19.44 -3.09
C GLU A 122 -1.94 -18.93 -4.53
N ASP A 123 -3.03 -18.23 -4.86
CA ASP A 123 -3.40 -18.00 -6.27
C ASP A 123 -3.26 -16.55 -6.75
N THR A 124 -3.30 -15.58 -5.84
CA THR A 124 -3.45 -14.17 -6.23
C THR A 124 -2.87 -13.22 -5.20
N ILE A 125 -2.45 -12.05 -5.66
CA ILE A 125 -2.00 -10.96 -4.79
C ILE A 125 -3.19 -10.51 -3.94
N LYS A 126 -2.95 -10.30 -2.64
CA LYS A 126 -3.93 -9.68 -1.73
C LYS A 126 -3.34 -8.46 -1.06
N ASN A 127 -4.20 -7.51 -0.76
CA ASN A 127 -3.87 -6.32 0.01
C ASN A 127 -4.47 -6.50 1.41
N MET A 128 -3.75 -6.16 2.47
CA MET A 128 -4.31 -6.25 3.82
C MET A 128 -5.38 -5.18 4.01
N LEU A 129 -5.06 -3.92 3.73
CA LEU A 129 -6.00 -2.80 3.74
C LEU A 129 -6.33 -2.44 2.29
N TRP A 130 -7.62 -2.37 1.97
CA TRP A 130 -8.08 -2.25 0.59
C TRP A 130 -9.28 -1.30 0.47
N SER A 131 -9.28 -0.46 -0.57
CA SER A 131 -10.47 0.28 -1.00
C SER A 131 -10.96 -0.23 -2.35
N ASN A 132 -12.27 -0.14 -2.57
CA ASN A 132 -12.88 -0.53 -3.82
C ASN A 132 -12.44 0.41 -4.97
N PRO A 133 -11.86 -0.12 -6.07
CA PRO A 133 -11.43 0.68 -7.22
C PRO A 133 -12.53 1.50 -7.90
N ASP A 134 -13.78 1.06 -7.77
CA ASP A 134 -14.94 1.68 -8.38
C ASP A 134 -15.54 2.82 -7.53
N ASP A 135 -15.09 2.95 -6.27
CA ASP A 135 -15.58 3.94 -5.32
C ASP A 135 -14.54 5.05 -5.10
N THR A 136 -15.01 6.19 -4.59
CA THR A 136 -14.13 7.18 -3.98
C THR A 136 -14.28 7.07 -2.47
N VAL A 137 -13.17 6.87 -1.77
CA VAL A 137 -13.13 6.86 -0.29
C VAL A 137 -12.53 8.16 0.21
N SER A 138 -13.09 8.68 1.30
CA SER A 138 -12.75 9.99 1.82
C SER A 138 -12.55 10.02 3.32
N ASN A 139 -11.77 10.99 3.79
CA ASN A 139 -11.53 11.23 5.21
C ASN A 139 -10.98 9.99 5.95
N VAL A 140 -9.83 9.48 5.51
CA VAL A 140 -9.22 8.28 6.09
C VAL A 140 -7.96 8.64 6.90
N SER A 141 -7.83 8.09 8.11
CA SER A 141 -6.57 8.15 8.87
C SER A 141 -6.14 6.77 9.34
N ILE A 142 -4.87 6.44 9.16
CA ILE A 142 -4.28 5.19 9.66
C ILE A 142 -3.00 5.53 10.41
N GLU A 143 -2.96 5.18 11.69
CA GLU A 143 -1.86 5.57 12.59
C GLU A 143 -1.30 4.39 13.36
N GLY A 144 0.02 4.25 13.40
CA GLY A 144 0.75 3.37 14.32
C GLY A 144 0.69 1.87 14.04
N LEU A 145 0.17 1.43 12.89
CA LEU A 145 0.03 0.01 12.55
C LEU A 145 1.33 -0.60 11.99
N THR A 146 1.61 -1.84 12.38
CA THR A 146 2.54 -2.70 11.61
C THR A 146 1.73 -3.70 10.78
N LEU A 147 1.99 -3.73 9.48
CA LEU A 147 1.46 -4.71 8.54
C LEU A 147 2.58 -5.73 8.26
N LYS A 148 2.26 -7.02 8.34
CA LYS A 148 3.27 -8.07 8.26
C LYS A 148 2.83 -9.24 7.40
N SER A 149 3.71 -9.68 6.51
CA SER A 149 3.55 -10.93 5.78
C SER A 149 4.90 -11.61 5.65
N GLU A 150 4.92 -12.94 5.81
CA GLU A 150 6.13 -13.75 5.70
C GLU A 150 5.89 -14.85 4.66
N ASN A 151 6.80 -15.07 3.73
CA ASN A 151 6.62 -16.14 2.75
C ASN A 151 6.77 -17.53 3.41
N THR A 152 5.65 -18.19 3.68
CA THR A 152 5.60 -19.56 4.22
C THR A 152 5.25 -20.63 3.18
N ILE A 153 4.96 -20.24 1.92
CA ILE A 153 4.54 -21.18 0.86
C ILE A 153 5.77 -21.94 0.33
N LYS A 154 5.64 -23.27 0.24
CA LYS A 154 6.63 -24.17 -0.38
C LYS A 154 6.03 -24.73 -1.67
N GLY A 155 6.67 -24.55 -2.82
CA GLY A 155 6.13 -25.04 -4.09
C GLY A 155 6.97 -24.66 -5.31
N VAL A 156 6.55 -25.12 -6.50
CA VAL A 156 7.28 -24.93 -7.77
C VAL A 156 7.21 -23.50 -8.31
N ASP A 157 6.20 -22.73 -7.91
CA ASP A 157 5.98 -21.34 -8.37
C ASP A 157 6.57 -20.28 -7.43
N TYR A 158 7.14 -20.71 -6.30
CA TYR A 158 7.90 -19.85 -5.40
C TYR A 158 9.36 -20.30 -5.43
N TYR A 159 10.27 -19.39 -5.74
CA TYR A 159 11.70 -19.68 -5.63
C TYR A 159 12.02 -20.18 -4.21
N GLU A 160 12.79 -21.26 -4.11
CA GLU A 160 13.30 -21.76 -2.83
C GLU A 160 14.02 -20.60 -2.11
N ASN A 161 13.66 -20.33 -0.85
CA ASN A 161 14.13 -19.18 -0.07
C ASN A 161 13.66 -17.78 -0.54
N SER A 162 12.61 -17.70 -1.36
CA SER A 162 11.98 -16.41 -1.66
C SER A 162 11.47 -15.76 -0.37
N ARG A 163 11.99 -14.58 -0.06
CA ARG A 163 11.48 -13.70 1.02
C ARG A 163 10.36 -12.79 0.53
N VAL A 164 9.87 -12.98 -0.68
CA VAL A 164 8.83 -12.12 -1.26
C VAL A 164 7.48 -12.78 -1.03
N SER A 165 6.67 -12.19 -0.14
CA SER A 165 5.26 -12.50 -0.03
C SER A 165 4.47 -11.83 -1.17
N ASN A 166 3.43 -12.48 -1.65
CA ASN A 166 2.48 -11.88 -2.60
C ASN A 166 1.37 -11.06 -1.90
N VAL A 167 1.53 -10.77 -0.62
CA VAL A 167 0.66 -9.87 0.13
C VAL A 167 1.24 -8.46 0.17
N GLN A 168 0.42 -7.48 -0.16
CA GLN A 168 0.72 -6.05 -0.04
C GLN A 168 0.05 -5.48 1.21
N GLY A 169 0.65 -4.45 1.81
CA GLY A 169 0.08 -3.81 2.99
C GLY A 169 -1.20 -3.03 2.68
N ILE A 170 -1.09 -2.02 1.82
CA ILE A 170 -2.17 -1.06 1.55
C ILE A 170 -2.34 -0.90 0.05
N TYR A 171 -3.57 -1.05 -0.43
CA TYR A 171 -3.97 -0.67 -1.77
C TYR A 171 -5.20 0.21 -1.70
N PHE A 172 -5.04 1.48 -2.05
CA PHE A 172 -6.17 2.39 -2.17
C PHE A 172 -6.21 3.04 -3.54
N GLN A 173 -7.41 3.08 -4.11
CA GLN A 173 -7.73 3.78 -5.33
C GLN A 173 -8.90 4.72 -5.06
N GLY A 174 -8.90 5.87 -5.73
CA GLY A 174 -9.96 6.87 -5.58
C GLY A 174 -10.00 7.47 -4.17
N VAL A 175 -8.90 8.04 -3.67
CA VAL A 175 -8.86 8.55 -2.29
C VAL A 175 -8.89 10.08 -2.24
N GLU A 176 -9.76 10.61 -1.38
CA GLU A 176 -9.82 12.02 -1.04
C GLU A 176 -9.51 12.26 0.44
N ALA A 177 -8.47 13.06 0.74
CA ALA A 177 -8.05 13.36 2.12
C ALA A 177 -7.70 12.10 2.92
N MET A 178 -6.41 11.75 2.90
CA MET A 178 -5.89 10.62 3.64
C MET A 178 -4.61 10.98 4.37
N THR A 179 -4.47 10.44 5.57
CA THR A 179 -3.25 10.50 6.37
C THR A 179 -2.82 9.10 6.78
N ILE A 180 -1.53 8.82 6.63
CA ILE A 180 -0.91 7.56 7.05
C ILE A 180 0.32 7.96 7.87
N ASN A 181 0.27 7.72 9.17
CA ASN A 181 1.31 8.13 10.12
C ASN A 181 1.85 6.89 10.85
N ASP A 182 3.17 6.75 10.93
CA ASP A 182 3.80 5.66 11.69
C ASP A 182 3.31 4.25 11.30
N VAL A 183 2.99 4.04 10.02
CA VAL A 183 2.59 2.72 9.50
C VAL A 183 3.79 2.05 8.85
N PHE A 184 4.07 0.81 9.28
CA PHE A 184 5.21 0.02 8.83
C PHE A 184 4.74 -1.21 8.07
N MET A 185 5.42 -1.56 6.98
CA MET A 185 5.33 -2.89 6.37
C MET A 185 6.61 -3.65 6.73
N ASP A 186 6.47 -4.76 7.47
CA ASP A 186 7.59 -5.60 7.89
C ASP A 186 7.63 -6.91 7.10
N ASN A 187 8.83 -7.33 6.72
CA ASN A 187 9.12 -8.55 5.96
C ASN A 187 10.42 -9.15 6.52
N VAL A 188 10.32 -10.26 7.25
CA VAL A 188 11.49 -10.95 7.81
C VAL A 188 11.88 -12.12 6.92
#